data_AF-A0A2N0XID5-F1
#
_entry.id   AF-A0A2N0XID5-F1
#
_cell.length_a   1.000
_cell.length_b   1.000
_cell.length_c   1.000
_cell.angle_alpha   90.00
_cell.angle_beta   90.00
_cell.angle_gamma   90.00
#
_symmetry.space_group_name_H-M   'P 1'
#
loop_
_entity.id
_entity.type
_entity.pdbx_description
1 polymer ?
#
loop_
_entity_poly.entity_id
_entity_poly.type
_entity_poly.pdbx_seq_one_letter_code
_entity_poly.pdbx_strand_id
1 'polypeptide(L)'
;MNAERFNAYRIMWVLVLYDLPTETKTNMKDANRFRKSLLDDGFTLFQFSMYVRHCPSRENAEVHIKRVKFMLPKAGKVAIMCITDKQFGDIEIFFARNKEEPPPTFQQLELF
;
A
#
# COMPACT_ATOMS: atom_id res chain seq x y z
N MET A 1 1.74 11.08 -30.26
CA MET A 1 0.63 10.13 -29.98
C MET A 1 0.31 10.25 -28.50
N ASN A 2 -0.81 10.91 -28.16
CA ASN A 2 -1.20 11.17 -26.78
C ASN A 2 -1.77 9.90 -26.15
N ALA A 3 -1.00 9.26 -25.27
CA ALA A 3 -1.48 8.22 -24.36
C ALA A 3 -2.50 8.76 -23.32
N GLU A 4 -2.80 10.06 -23.34
CA GLU A 4 -3.66 10.75 -22.37
C GLU A 4 -5.17 10.54 -22.56
N ARG A 5 -5.62 9.87 -23.62
CA ARG A 5 -7.05 9.72 -23.90
C ARG A 5 -7.50 8.26 -23.81
N PHE A 6 -8.27 8.01 -22.76
CA PHE A 6 -9.08 6.81 -22.47
C PHE A 6 -8.38 5.64 -21.79
N ASN A 7 -7.77 5.86 -20.62
CA ASN A 7 -7.84 4.80 -19.60
C ASN A 7 -8.98 5.15 -18.62
N ALA A 8 -10.12 4.47 -18.76
CA ALA A 8 -11.24 4.58 -17.82
C ALA A 8 -10.83 4.11 -16.40
N TYR A 9 -9.75 3.33 -16.31
CA TYR A 9 -9.20 2.77 -15.10
C TYR A 9 -7.79 3.31 -14.88
N ARG A 10 -7.70 4.44 -14.17
CA ARG A 10 -6.40 4.92 -13.70
C ARG A 10 -5.89 3.94 -12.65
N ILE A 11 -4.85 3.19 -12.99
CA ILE A 11 -4.15 2.32 -12.03
C ILE A 11 -3.60 3.20 -10.90
N MET A 12 -3.92 2.81 -9.68
CA MET A 12 -3.52 3.49 -8.46
C MET A 12 -2.77 2.54 -7.54
N TRP A 13 -1.94 3.10 -6.67
CA TRP A 13 -1.31 2.42 -5.57
C TRP A 13 -1.78 3.03 -4.27
N VAL A 14 -2.15 2.19 -3.30
CA VAL A 14 -2.46 2.61 -1.93
C VAL A 14 -1.28 2.23 -1.04
N LEU A 15 -0.67 3.24 -0.43
CA LEU A 15 0.39 3.09 0.56
C LEU A 15 -0.21 3.29 1.94
N VAL A 16 0.10 2.36 2.84
CA VAL A 16 -0.25 2.44 4.26
C VAL A 16 1.05 2.46 5.05
N LEU A 17 1.35 3.61 5.65
CA LEU A 17 2.49 3.81 6.54
C LEU A 17 1.96 3.84 7.97
N TYR A 18 2.67 3.22 8.90
CA TYR A 18 2.24 3.24 10.29
C TYR A 18 3.39 3.32 11.27
N ASP A 19 3.08 3.76 12.48
CA ASP A 19 3.95 3.70 13.65
C ASP A 19 3.07 3.31 14.82
N LEU A 20 3.12 2.04 15.20
CA LEU A 20 2.23 1.45 16.21
C LEU A 20 3.05 1.09 17.45
N PRO A 21 2.50 1.31 18.65
CA PRO A 21 3.19 0.95 19.88
C PRO A 21 3.40 -0.57 19.96
N THR A 22 4.50 -0.99 20.58
CA THR A 22 4.86 -2.43 20.71
C THR A 22 5.41 -2.81 22.09
N GLU A 23 5.31 -1.91 23.07
CA GLU A 23 5.94 -2.05 24.39
C GLU A 23 5.21 -3.05 25.30
N THR A 24 3.90 -3.24 25.08
CA THR A 24 3.07 -4.16 25.85
C THR A 24 2.58 -5.32 25.00
N LYS A 25 2.24 -6.45 25.63
CA LYS A 25 1.65 -7.60 24.94
C LYS A 25 0.37 -7.24 24.18
N THR A 26 -0.43 -6.33 24.74
CA THR A 26 -1.66 -5.83 24.10
C THR A 26 -1.33 -5.00 22.86
N ASN A 27 -0.41 -4.04 22.98
CA ASN A 27 0.04 -3.20 21.86
C ASN A 27 0.59 -4.05 20.71
N MET A 28 1.46 -5.03 21.03
CA MET A 28 2.01 -5.97 20.05
C MET A 28 0.92 -6.82 19.38
N LYS A 29 -0.09 -7.28 20.14
CA LYS A 29 -1.21 -8.05 19.59
C LYS A 29 -2.04 -7.21 18.61
N ASP A 30 -2.29 -5.95 18.95
CA ASP A 30 -3.07 -5.04 18.10
C ASP A 30 -2.28 -4.62 16.85
N ALA A 31 -0.98 -4.36 16.97
CA ALA A 31 -0.10 -4.11 15.82
C ALA A 31 -0.05 -5.31 14.87
N ASN A 32 0.11 -6.52 15.42
CA ASN A 32 0.09 -7.75 14.62
C ASN A 32 -1.27 -8.00 13.95
N ARG A 33 -2.37 -7.68 14.63
CA ARG A 33 -3.71 -7.77 14.05
C ARG A 33 -3.85 -6.81 12.88
N PHE A 34 -3.48 -5.54 13.04
CA PHE A 34 -3.54 -4.56 11.96
C PHE A 34 -2.73 -4.99 10.73
N ARG A 35 -1.48 -5.42 10.97
CA ARG A 35 -0.60 -5.95 9.92
C ARG A 35 -1.21 -7.14 9.20
N LYS A 36 -1.79 -8.09 9.93
CA LYS A 36 -2.46 -9.25 9.34
C LYS A 36 -3.67 -8.83 8.51
N SER A 37 -4.47 -7.89 9.00
CA SER A 37 -5.63 -7.38 8.26
C SER A 37 -5.24 -6.67 6.96
N LEU A 38 -4.10 -5.98 6.91
CA LEU A 38 -3.56 -5.45 5.65
C LEU A 38 -3.18 -6.57 4.67
N LEU A 39 -2.49 -7.61 5.13
CA LEU A 39 -2.13 -8.77 4.31
C LEU A 39 -3.38 -9.49 3.78
N ASP A 40 -4.37 -9.71 4.64
CA ASP A 40 -5.63 -10.37 4.29
C ASP A 40 -6.44 -9.54 3.26
N ASP A 41 -6.33 -8.21 3.27
CA ASP A 41 -6.90 -7.30 2.24
C ASP A 41 -5.98 -7.13 1.00
N GLY A 42 -4.93 -7.95 0.90
CA GLY A 42 -4.03 -8.05 -0.24
C GLY A 42 -3.04 -6.90 -0.38
N PHE A 43 -2.66 -6.24 0.71
CA PHE A 43 -1.47 -5.39 0.74
C PHE A 43 -0.21 -6.25 0.85
N THR A 44 0.87 -5.80 0.24
CA THR A 44 2.19 -6.40 0.34
C THR A 44 3.13 -5.52 1.16
N LEU A 45 4.07 -6.14 1.87
CA LEU A 45 5.11 -5.42 2.59
C LEU A 45 6.03 -4.73 1.58
N PHE A 46 6.22 -3.41 1.73
CA PHE A 46 7.12 -2.63 0.90
C PHE A 46 8.42 -2.33 1.66
N GLN A 47 8.31 -1.79 2.88
CA GLN A 47 9.41 -1.62 3.83
C GLN A 47 8.90 -1.80 5.26
N PHE A 48 9.79 -1.79 6.25
CA PHE A 48 9.35 -1.85 7.65
C PHE A 48 8.32 -0.74 7.95
N SER A 49 7.19 -1.15 8.50
CA SER A 49 6.02 -0.31 8.77
C SER A 49 5.41 0.41 7.56
N MET A 50 5.60 -0.11 6.35
CA MET A 50 5.00 0.40 5.12
C MET A 50 4.51 -0.74 4.23
N TYR A 51 3.22 -0.68 3.87
CA TYR A 51 2.54 -1.65 3.03
C TYR A 51 1.96 -0.98 1.79
N VAL A 52 1.97 -1.67 0.66
CA VAL A 52 1.49 -1.17 -0.63
C VAL A 52 0.42 -2.09 -1.21
N ARG A 53 -0.48 -1.54 -2.01
CA ARG A 53 -1.46 -2.33 -2.78
C ARG A 53 -1.67 -1.72 -4.16
N HIS A 54 -1.45 -2.53 -5.19
CA HIS A 54 -1.85 -2.22 -6.56
C HIS A 54 -3.38 -2.28 -6.68
N CYS A 55 -3.97 -1.23 -7.23
CA CYS A 55 -5.40 -1.11 -7.44
C CYS A 55 -5.65 -0.83 -8.94
N PRO A 56 -6.45 -1.65 -9.64
CA PRO A 56 -6.69 -1.47 -11.08
C PRO A 56 -7.44 -0.17 -11.40
N SER A 57 -8.10 0.45 -10.42
CA SER A 57 -8.81 1.72 -10.59
C SER A 57 -8.79 2.58 -9.33
N ARG A 58 -9.21 3.84 -9.48
CA ARG A 58 -9.43 4.77 -8.36
C ARG A 58 -10.55 4.29 -7.44
N GLU A 59 -11.64 3.78 -7.99
CA GLU A 59 -12.78 3.25 -7.23
C GLU A 59 -12.36 2.04 -6.40
N ASN A 60 -11.54 1.15 -6.97
CA ASN A 60 -10.96 0.03 -6.23
C ASN A 60 -10.06 0.52 -5.09
N ALA A 61 -9.19 1.52 -5.35
CA ALA A 61 -8.36 2.13 -4.32
C ALA A 61 -9.21 2.72 -3.18
N GLU A 62 -10.32 3.40 -3.49
CA GLU A 62 -11.23 3.96 -2.49
C GLU A 62 -11.91 2.89 -1.61
N VAL A 63 -12.25 1.73 -2.18
CA VAL A 63 -12.76 0.58 -1.42
C VAL A 63 -11.72 0.12 -0.39
N HIS A 64 -10.47 -0.04 -0.80
CA HIS A 64 -9.39 -0.48 0.09
C HIS A 64 -9.01 0.58 1.13
N ILE A 65 -8.99 1.86 0.76
CA ILE A 65 -8.81 2.96 1.71
C ILE A 65 -9.91 2.94 2.79
N LYS A 66 -11.17 2.71 2.41
CA LYS A 66 -12.28 2.59 3.38
C LYS A 66 -12.08 1.39 4.31
N ARG A 67 -11.64 0.24 3.79
CA ARG A 67 -11.32 -0.94 4.63
C ARG A 67 -10.19 -0.64 5.61
N VAL A 68 -9.09 -0.02 5.16
CA VAL A 68 -7.98 0.35 6.06
C VAL A 68 -8.47 1.27 7.18
N LYS A 69 -9.31 2.26 6.85
CA LYS A 69 -9.92 3.15 7.85
C LYS A 69 -10.77 2.41 8.89
N PHE A 70 -11.47 1.36 8.47
CA PHE A 70 -12.26 0.52 9.39
C PHE A 70 -11.38 -0.36 10.29
N MET A 71 -10.18 -0.72 9.83
CA MET A 71 -9.26 -1.60 10.53
C MET A 71 -8.28 -0.84 11.45
N LEU A 72 -8.36 0.49 11.53
CA LEU A 72 -7.40 1.30 12.27
C LEU A 72 -7.26 0.84 13.73
N PRO A 73 -6.02 0.74 14.24
CA PRO A 73 -5.78 0.39 15.63
C PRO A 73 -6.19 1.55 16.55
N LYS A 74 -6.43 1.24 17.82
CA LYS A 74 -6.83 2.24 18.84
C LYS A 74 -5.71 3.20 19.25
N ALA A 75 -4.46 2.83 18.97
CA ALA A 75 -3.27 3.58 19.34
C ALA A 75 -2.23 3.53 18.21
N GLY A 76 -1.31 4.50 18.23
CA GLY A 76 -0.33 4.69 17.17
C GLY A 76 -0.82 5.63 16.07
N LYS A 77 0.00 5.78 15.03
CA LYS A 77 -0.23 6.66 13.89
C LYS A 77 -0.31 5.83 12.61
N VAL A 78 -1.29 6.12 11.77
CA VAL A 78 -1.42 5.52 10.44
C VAL A 78 -1.62 6.64 9.42
N ALA A 79 -0.84 6.61 8.34
CA ALA A 79 -0.99 7.48 7.18
C ALA A 79 -1.36 6.62 5.97
N ILE A 80 -2.33 7.09 5.19
CA ILE A 80 -2.76 6.44 3.95
C ILE A 80 -2.50 7.42 2.81
N MET A 81 -1.75 6.99 1.81
CA MET A 81 -1.46 7.77 0.61
C MET A 81 -1.93 6.99 -0.62
N CYS A 82 -2.49 7.70 -1.59
CA CYS A 82 -2.90 7.11 -2.86
C CYS A 82 -2.19 7.85 -4.00
N ILE A 83 -1.42 7.11 -4.80
CA ILE A 83 -0.62 7.65 -5.90
C ILE A 83 -0.91 6.89 -7.18
N THR A 84 -0.61 7.47 -8.33
CA THR A 84 -0.74 6.80 -9.63
C THR A 84 0.38 5.78 -9.83
N ASP A 85 0.16 4.83 -10.74
CA ASP A 85 1.20 3.86 -11.15
C ASP A 85 2.50 4.52 -11.60
N LYS A 86 2.40 5.61 -12.39
CA LYS A 86 3.56 6.41 -12.80
C LYS A 86 4.34 6.96 -11.60
N GLN A 87 3.64 7.57 -10.64
CA GLN A 87 4.26 8.12 -9.44
C GLN A 87 4.88 7.04 -8.55
N PHE A 88 4.30 5.84 -8.52
CA PHE A 88 4.87 4.69 -7.81
C PHE A 88 6.17 4.22 -8.49
N GLY A 89 6.19 4.14 -9.83
CA GLY A 89 7.40 3.79 -10.59
C GLY A 89 8.53 4.83 -10.49
N ASP A 90 8.18 6.10 -10.20
CA ASP A 90 9.14 7.18 -9.96
C ASP A 90 9.73 7.16 -8.53
N ILE A 91 9.33 6.22 -7.66
CA ILE A 91 9.89 6.10 -6.31
C ILE A 91 11.36 5.66 -6.39
N GLU A 92 12.24 6.43 -5.73
CA GLU A 92 13.64 6.04 -5.58
C GLU A 92 13.84 5.23 -4.30
N ILE A 93 14.36 4.02 -4.44
CA ILE A 93 14.69 3.13 -3.33
C ILE A 93 16.21 3.07 -3.18
N PHE A 94 16.68 3.20 -1.94
CA PHE A 94 18.08 3.08 -1.61
C PHE A 94 18.27 2.11 -0.45
N PHE A 95 19.22 1.19 -0.59
CA PHE A 95 19.78 0.44 0.53
C PHE A 95 21.16 1.02 0.88
N ALA A 96 21.22 1.70 2.02
CA ALA A 96 22.35 2.54 2.40
C ALA A 96 22.69 3.58 1.32
N ARG A 97 23.78 3.39 0.57
CA ARG A 97 24.22 4.28 -0.53
C ARG A 97 23.97 3.70 -1.92
N ASN A 98 23.41 2.50 -2.00
CA ASN A 98 23.17 1.82 -3.27
C ASN A 98 21.71 2.01 -3.68
N LYS A 99 21.48 2.42 -4.93
CA LYS A 99 20.13 2.47 -5.50
C LYS A 99 19.65 1.04 -5.73
N GLU A 100 18.45 0.73 -5.26
CA GLU A 100 17.77 -0.53 -5.52
C GLU A 100 16.69 -0.33 -6.57
N GLU A 101 16.42 -1.37 -7.35
CA GLU A 101 15.27 -1.37 -8.24
C GLU A 101 13.98 -1.51 -7.41
N PRO A 102 12.91 -0.77 -7.76
CA PRO A 102 11.63 -0.97 -7.13
C PRO A 102 11.17 -2.42 -7.33
N PRO A 103 10.46 -3.00 -6.33
CA PRO A 103 9.92 -4.34 -6.48
C PRO A 103 9.07 -4.41 -7.75
N PRO A 104 9.14 -5.53 -8.49
CA PRO A 104 8.44 -5.65 -9.76
C PRO A 104 6.95 -5.39 -9.54
N THR A 105 6.38 -4.50 -10.34
CA THR A 105 4.93 -4.30 -10.35
C THR A 105 4.31 -5.60 -10.86
N PHE A 106 3.76 -6.42 -9.97
CA PHE A 106 3.07 -7.65 -10.35
C PHE A 106 1.84 -7.28 -11.19
N GLN A 107 1.99 -7.29 -12.50
CA GLN A 107 0.87 -7.22 -13.43
C GLN A 107 0.16 -8.57 -13.35
N GLN A 108 -0.87 -8.66 -12.52
CA GLN A 108 -1.74 -9.84 -12.50
C GLN A 108 -2.36 -9.97 -13.89
N LEU A 109 -1.97 -11.00 -14.64
CA LEU A 109 -2.65 -11.40 -15.86
C LEU A 109 -4.04 -11.92 -15.45
N GLU A 110 -5.07 -11.10 -15.65
CA GLU A 110 -6.44 -11.59 -15.59
C GLU A 110 -6.63 -12.59 -16.75
N LEU A 111 -6.65 -13.88 -16.42
CA LEU A 111 -7.31 -14.86 -17.27
C LEU A 111 -8.81 -14.71 -17.00
N PHE A 112 -9.51 -14.28 -18.05
CA PHE A 112 -10.96 -14.04 -18.13
C PHE A 112 -11.83 -15.10 -17.47
#